data_AF-A0A356LFH2-F1
#
_entry.id   AF-A0A356LFH2-F1
#
_cell.length_a   1.000
_cell.length_b   1.000
_cell.length_c   1.000
_cell.angle_alpha   90.00
_cell.angle_beta   90.00
_cell.angle_gamma   90.00
#
_symmetry.space_group_name_H-M   'P 1'
#
loop_
_entity.id
_entity.type
_entity.pdbx_description
1 polymer ?
#
loop_
_entity_poly.entity_id
_entity_poly.type
_entity_poly.pdbx_seq_one_letter_code
_entity_poly.pdbx_strand_id
1 'polypeptide(L)'
;MQQGAQMDQDKSAADHWQFSLAVYTRDGVAEHCLTLQHTLGLDVNVLLLMLWAARRWGNAPTAEQIADADSEICAWRREIVIPLRQLRTRLKSGPAPAPDAMTDVLRQDIKRLELDAERMQQEVLAQWVKEQTQAIPGAAHGGTVQQMMVMSQVRDDAWSDPATQKNASAPQRSSVALADTAENARQLAVLEQTAVRVVAHYEAQYDGPAYGQAAIVEGGAAGLAADEHTADPWVALQHAHQVVLAAVAVFASA
;
A
#
# COMPACT_ATOMS: atom_id res chain seq x y z
N MET A 1 -13.18 -29.36 8.48
CA MET A 1 -13.41 -28.03 7.84
C MET A 1 -12.48 -26.94 8.38
N GLN A 2 -12.11 -26.94 9.68
CA GLN A 2 -11.20 -25.93 10.27
C GLN A 2 -9.77 -25.91 9.68
N GLN A 3 -9.19 -27.07 9.31
CA GLN A 3 -7.82 -27.12 8.75
C GLN A 3 -7.68 -26.45 7.36
N GLY A 4 -8.72 -26.51 6.52
CA GLY A 4 -8.68 -25.88 5.18
C GLY A 4 -8.80 -24.36 5.25
N ALA A 5 -9.59 -23.83 6.19
CA ALA A 5 -9.72 -22.40 6.41
C ALA A 5 -8.45 -21.78 7.02
N GLN A 6 -7.72 -22.53 7.85
CA GLN A 6 -6.43 -22.14 8.41
C GLN A 6 -5.33 -22.10 7.34
N MET A 7 -5.23 -23.13 6.48
CA MET A 7 -4.24 -23.13 5.38
C MET A 7 -4.43 -21.98 4.38
N ASP A 8 -5.68 -21.59 4.12
CA ASP A 8 -5.98 -20.45 3.25
C ASP A 8 -5.67 -19.09 3.92
N GLN A 9 -5.77 -19.01 5.26
CA GLN A 9 -5.32 -17.84 6.04
C GLN A 9 -3.81 -17.67 5.97
N ASP A 10 -3.08 -18.73 6.29
CA ASP A 10 -1.63 -18.70 6.35
C ASP A 10 -1.04 -18.33 4.98
N LYS A 11 -1.70 -18.77 3.89
CA LYS A 11 -1.32 -18.42 2.52
C LYS A 11 -1.59 -16.95 2.19
N SER A 12 -2.80 -16.44 2.47
CA SER A 12 -3.14 -15.05 2.14
C SER A 12 -2.30 -14.03 2.92
N ALA A 13 -2.00 -14.32 4.19
CA ALA A 13 -1.10 -13.50 4.99
C ALA A 13 0.34 -13.55 4.48
N ALA A 14 0.82 -14.74 4.09
CA ALA A 14 2.13 -14.89 3.46
C ALA A 14 2.23 -14.16 2.11
N ASP A 15 1.19 -14.23 1.28
CA ASP A 15 1.14 -13.56 -0.02
C ASP A 15 1.18 -12.03 0.15
N HIS A 16 0.44 -11.47 1.12
CA HIS A 16 0.50 -10.05 1.43
C HIS A 16 1.89 -9.63 1.94
N TRP A 17 2.47 -10.42 2.84
CA TRP A 17 3.80 -10.15 3.39
C TRP A 17 4.88 -10.16 2.30
N GLN A 18 4.86 -11.15 1.41
CA GLN A 18 5.77 -11.24 0.28
C GLN A 18 5.62 -10.05 -0.66
N PHE A 19 4.38 -9.65 -0.95
CA PHE A 19 4.10 -8.43 -1.70
C PHE A 19 4.70 -7.19 -1.02
N SER A 20 4.41 -6.98 0.27
CA SER A 20 4.89 -5.82 1.02
C SER A 20 6.42 -5.73 1.00
N LEU A 21 7.09 -6.87 1.19
CA LEU A 21 8.55 -6.94 1.12
C LEU A 21 9.07 -6.66 -0.30
N ALA A 22 8.44 -7.22 -1.33
CA ALA A 22 8.83 -7.01 -2.72
C ALA A 22 8.70 -5.54 -3.15
N VAL A 23 7.65 -4.85 -2.69
CA VAL A 23 7.47 -3.41 -2.94
C VAL A 23 8.48 -2.59 -2.15
N TYR A 24 8.60 -2.82 -0.85
CA TYR A 24 9.45 -2.01 0.03
C TYR A 24 10.95 -2.11 -0.31
N THR A 25 11.38 -3.22 -0.91
CA THR A 25 12.77 -3.44 -1.35
C THR A 25 13.09 -2.88 -2.74
N ARG A 26 12.12 -2.28 -3.45
CA ARG A 26 12.39 -1.53 -4.68
C ARG A 26 13.17 -0.25 -4.37
N ASP A 27 14.06 0.11 -5.30
CA ASP A 27 14.90 1.30 -5.17
C ASP A 27 14.05 2.56 -4.91
N GLY A 28 14.40 3.33 -3.89
CA GLY A 28 13.75 4.58 -3.51
C GLY A 28 12.44 4.46 -2.71
N VAL A 29 11.76 3.31 -2.71
CA VAL A 29 10.45 3.15 -2.03
C VAL A 29 10.55 3.42 -0.53
N ALA A 30 11.58 2.90 0.13
CA ALA A 30 11.79 3.10 1.56
C ALA A 30 11.87 4.60 1.92
N GLU A 31 12.55 5.41 1.10
CA GLU A 31 12.64 6.86 1.31
C GLU A 31 11.29 7.55 1.12
N HIS A 32 10.51 7.17 0.09
CA HIS A 32 9.18 7.73 -0.10
C HIS A 32 8.22 7.39 1.05
N CYS A 33 8.27 6.14 1.53
CA CYS A 33 7.52 5.69 2.69
C CYS A 33 7.92 6.46 3.97
N LEU A 34 9.21 6.69 4.19
CA LEU A 34 9.70 7.50 5.31
C LEU A 34 9.19 8.93 5.21
N THR A 35 9.23 9.56 4.04
CA THR A 35 8.68 10.91 3.87
C THR A 35 7.20 10.95 4.24
N LEU A 36 6.38 10.02 3.74
CA LEU A 36 4.95 9.94 4.08
C LEU A 36 4.71 9.75 5.58
N GLN A 37 5.51 8.92 6.24
CA GLN A 37 5.47 8.74 7.69
C GLN A 37 5.79 10.04 8.43
N HIS A 38 6.82 10.77 7.99
CA HIS A 38 7.27 11.99 8.63
C HIS A 38 6.30 13.17 8.43
N THR A 39 5.70 13.29 7.25
CA THR A 39 4.85 14.44 6.89
C THR A 39 3.41 14.27 7.33
N LEU A 40 2.86 13.05 7.30
CA LEU A 40 1.44 12.79 7.57
C LEU A 40 1.20 11.83 8.74
N GLY A 41 2.25 11.26 9.33
CA GLY A 41 2.09 10.14 10.28
C GLY A 41 1.52 8.88 9.61
N LEU A 42 1.57 8.81 8.27
CA LEU A 42 1.01 7.72 7.49
C LEU A 42 1.63 6.39 7.87
N ASP A 43 0.81 5.38 8.14
CA ASP A 43 1.31 4.02 8.34
C ASP A 43 1.49 3.29 7.01
N VAL A 44 2.75 2.98 6.72
CA VAL A 44 3.18 2.29 5.50
C VAL A 44 2.52 0.92 5.39
N ASN A 45 2.25 0.24 6.51
CA ASN A 45 1.57 -1.05 6.50
C ASN A 45 0.14 -0.93 5.98
N VAL A 46 -0.57 0.15 6.34
CA VAL A 46 -1.92 0.42 5.81
C VAL A 46 -1.86 0.74 4.32
N LEU A 47 -0.91 1.57 3.88
CA LEU A 47 -0.74 1.89 2.45
C LEU A 47 -0.49 0.62 1.62
N LEU A 48 0.47 -0.21 2.02
CA LEU A 48 0.81 -1.44 1.31
C LEU A 48 -0.35 -2.45 1.32
N LEU A 49 -1.04 -2.61 2.45
CA LEU A 49 -2.23 -3.45 2.55
C LEU A 49 -3.32 -2.99 1.59
N MET A 50 -3.61 -1.70 1.54
CA MET A 50 -4.68 -1.17 0.68
C MET A 50 -4.36 -1.35 -0.80
N LEU A 51 -3.10 -1.18 -1.22
CA LEU A 51 -2.67 -1.47 -2.59
C LEU A 51 -2.83 -2.96 -2.93
N TRP A 52 -2.47 -3.85 -2.00
CA TRP A 52 -2.66 -5.28 -2.16
C TRP A 52 -4.15 -5.68 -2.23
N ALA A 53 -4.97 -5.16 -1.32
CA ALA A 53 -6.40 -5.40 -1.28
C ALA A 53 -7.10 -4.89 -2.55
N ALA A 54 -6.73 -3.69 -3.02
CA ALA A 54 -7.26 -3.10 -4.25
C ALA A 54 -6.99 -3.99 -5.48
N ARG A 55 -5.79 -4.56 -5.58
CA ARG A 55 -5.45 -5.50 -6.66
C ARG A 55 -6.32 -6.76 -6.61
N ARG A 56 -6.59 -7.27 -5.42
CA ARG A 56 -7.37 -8.49 -5.18
C ARG A 56 -8.87 -8.27 -5.40
N TRP A 57 -9.40 -7.13 -4.99
CA TRP A 57 -10.82 -6.78 -5.16
C TRP A 57 -11.13 -6.23 -6.56
N GLY A 58 -10.12 -5.75 -7.28
CA GLY A 58 -10.28 -5.13 -8.60
C GLY A 58 -10.88 -3.73 -8.56
N ASN A 59 -10.98 -3.13 -7.36
CA ASN A 59 -11.48 -1.78 -7.13
C ASN A 59 -10.74 -1.12 -5.96
N ALA A 60 -10.80 0.21 -5.88
CA ALA A 60 -10.17 0.94 -4.79
C ALA A 60 -10.99 0.79 -3.48
N PRO A 61 -10.35 0.45 -2.34
CA PRO A 61 -10.98 0.47 -1.01
C PRO A 61 -11.69 1.79 -0.72
N THR A 62 -12.86 1.75 -0.07
CA THR A 62 -13.59 2.97 0.32
C THR A 62 -12.89 3.69 1.46
N ALA A 63 -13.27 4.95 1.73
CA ALA A 63 -12.72 5.71 2.84
C ALA A 63 -13.03 5.04 4.20
N GLU A 64 -14.23 4.48 4.34
CA GLU A 64 -14.67 3.73 5.52
C GLU A 64 -13.82 2.47 5.70
N GLN A 65 -13.58 1.72 4.63
CA GLN A 65 -12.70 0.55 4.66
C GLN A 65 -11.27 0.89 5.12
N ILE A 66 -10.72 2.02 4.65
CA ILE A 66 -9.40 2.47 5.07
C ILE A 66 -9.40 2.86 6.56
N ALA A 67 -10.41 3.60 7.00
CA ALA A 67 -10.56 4.02 8.39
C ALA A 67 -10.74 2.85 9.34
N ASP A 68 -11.57 1.87 8.97
CA ASP A 68 -11.80 0.66 9.74
C ASP A 68 -10.49 -0.13 9.91
N ALA A 69 -9.77 -0.40 8.83
CA ALA A 69 -8.49 -1.12 8.89
C ALA A 69 -7.43 -0.39 9.72
N ASP A 70 -7.34 0.93 9.59
CA ASP A 70 -6.42 1.74 10.40
C ASP A 70 -6.78 1.68 11.89
N SER A 71 -8.07 1.67 12.21
CA SER A 71 -8.56 1.58 13.59
C SER A 71 -8.18 0.27 14.27
N GLU A 72 -8.19 -0.86 13.55
CA GLU A 72 -7.82 -2.19 14.06
C GLU A 72 -6.40 -2.22 14.64
N ILE A 73 -5.47 -1.47 14.03
CA ILE A 73 -4.07 -1.46 14.45
C ILE A 73 -3.66 -0.19 15.21
N CYS A 74 -4.54 0.80 15.33
CA CYS A 74 -4.18 2.13 15.82
C CYS A 74 -3.66 2.11 17.26
N ALA A 75 -4.29 1.33 18.15
CA ALA A 75 -3.83 1.18 19.53
C ALA A 75 -2.45 0.49 19.59
N TRP A 76 -2.29 -0.65 18.91
CA TRP A 76 -1.03 -1.38 18.84
C TRP A 76 0.10 -0.53 18.26
N ARG A 77 -0.17 0.20 17.18
CA ARG A 77 0.76 1.13 16.55
C ARG A 77 1.27 2.17 17.55
N ARG A 78 0.35 2.81 18.27
CA ARG A 78 0.65 3.90 19.20
C ARG A 78 1.39 3.41 20.45
N GLU A 79 1.02 2.26 20.97
CA GLU A 79 1.52 1.79 22.27
C GLU A 79 2.75 0.88 22.15
N ILE A 80 2.96 0.24 20.99
CA ILE A 80 4.04 -0.75 20.80
C ILE A 80 5.02 -0.31 19.71
N VAL A 81 4.55 -0.12 18.48
CA VAL A 81 5.45 0.11 17.32
C VAL A 81 6.13 1.47 17.38
N ILE A 82 5.37 2.54 17.62
CA ILE A 82 5.91 3.90 17.70
C ILE A 82 6.95 4.02 18.84
N PRO A 83 6.70 3.54 20.07
CA PRO A 83 7.70 3.55 21.14
C PRO A 83 8.98 2.78 20.80
N LEU A 84 8.88 1.59 20.18
CA LEU A 84 10.06 0.83 19.74
C LEU A 84 10.88 1.62 18.72
N ARG A 85 10.22 2.21 17.73
CA ARG A 85 10.86 3.05 16.71
C ARG A 85 11.52 4.29 17.31
N GLN A 86 10.87 4.93 18.27
CA GLN A 86 11.42 6.08 19.00
C GLN A 86 12.68 5.70 19.78
N LEU A 87 12.66 4.57 20.51
CA LEU A 87 13.84 4.07 21.23
C LEU A 87 15.00 3.76 20.26
N ARG A 88 14.72 3.03 19.17
CA ARG A 88 15.72 2.74 18.12
C ARG A 88 16.33 4.00 17.52
N THR A 89 15.51 5.02 17.28
CA THR A 89 15.95 6.29 16.67
C THR A 89 16.78 7.10 17.65
N ARG A 90 16.34 7.19 18.92
CA ARG A 90 17.03 7.92 19.98
C ARG A 90 18.45 7.37 20.18
N LEU A 91 18.61 6.04 20.20
CA LEU A 91 19.93 5.38 20.32
C LEU A 91 20.93 5.71 19.19
N LYS A 92 20.52 6.32 18.07
CA LYS A 92 21.49 6.83 17.07
C LYS A 92 22.27 8.05 17.55
N SER A 93 21.71 8.84 18.47
CA SER A 93 22.26 10.12 18.89
C SER A 93 22.38 10.28 20.41
N GLY A 94 21.76 9.41 21.21
CA GLY A 94 21.90 9.41 22.66
C GLY A 94 20.73 8.80 23.41
N PRO A 95 20.63 9.01 24.74
CA PRO A 95 21.63 9.65 25.58
C PRO A 95 22.87 8.76 25.76
N ALA A 96 23.94 9.31 26.35
CA ALA A 96 25.11 8.52 26.74
C ALA A 96 24.67 7.28 27.55
N PRO A 97 25.23 6.08 27.28
CA PRO A 97 26.45 5.84 26.50
C PRO A 97 26.29 5.79 24.98
N ALA A 98 25.10 5.98 24.40
CA ALA A 98 24.92 6.02 22.95
C ALA A 98 25.41 7.36 22.35
N PRO A 99 25.92 7.36 21.10
CA PRO A 99 26.16 6.20 20.25
C PRO A 99 27.49 5.48 20.60
N ASP A 100 27.42 4.17 20.76
CA ASP A 100 28.56 3.27 21.02
C ASP A 100 28.28 1.88 20.44
N ALA A 101 29.34 1.11 20.12
CA ALA A 101 29.23 -0.24 19.55
C ALA A 101 28.37 -1.19 20.40
N MET A 102 28.40 -1.09 21.73
CA MET A 102 27.55 -1.90 22.61
C MET A 102 26.08 -1.45 22.52
N THR A 103 25.83 -0.15 22.45
CA THR A 103 24.47 0.39 22.29
C THR A 103 23.89 0.11 20.90
N ASP A 104 24.74 -0.10 19.89
CA ASP A 104 24.30 -0.52 18.56
C ASP A 104 23.74 -1.95 18.57
N VAL A 105 24.27 -2.86 19.40
CA VAL A 105 23.68 -4.21 19.58
C VAL A 105 22.25 -4.09 20.12
N LEU A 106 22.05 -3.31 21.19
CA LEU A 106 20.71 -3.04 21.73
C LEU A 106 19.79 -2.40 20.69
N ARG A 107 20.31 -1.46 19.89
CA ARG A 107 19.56 -0.82 18.81
C ARG A 107 19.11 -1.82 17.74
N GLN A 108 19.94 -2.81 17.39
CA GLN A 108 19.55 -3.89 16.46
C GLN A 108 18.54 -4.86 17.08
N ASP A 109 18.65 -5.16 18.37
CA ASP A 109 17.64 -5.97 19.07
C ASP A 109 16.27 -5.27 19.10
N ILE A 110 16.24 -3.97 19.38
CA ILE A 110 15.01 -3.17 19.31
C ILE A 110 14.48 -3.14 17.87
N LYS A 111 15.34 -3.00 16.86
CA LYS A 111 14.93 -3.09 15.45
C LYS A 111 14.26 -4.43 15.14
N ARG A 112 14.79 -5.54 15.65
CA ARG A 112 14.16 -6.87 15.48
C ARG A 112 12.77 -6.91 16.12
N LEU A 113 12.64 -6.41 17.36
CA LEU A 113 11.36 -6.35 18.06
C LEU A 113 10.35 -5.42 17.36
N GLU A 114 10.80 -4.29 16.80
CA GLU A 114 9.98 -3.39 15.97
C GLU A 114 9.43 -4.14 14.75
N LEU A 115 10.29 -4.85 14.01
CA LEU A 115 9.86 -5.64 12.85
C LEU A 115 8.92 -6.79 13.22
N ASP A 116 9.13 -7.45 14.36
CA ASP A 116 8.23 -8.49 14.86
C ASP A 116 6.85 -7.90 15.22
N ALA A 117 6.82 -6.72 15.85
CA ALA A 117 5.57 -6.03 16.18
C ALA A 117 4.83 -5.53 14.93
N GLU A 118 5.55 -5.05 13.91
CA GLU A 118 4.99 -4.69 12.60
C GLU A 118 4.43 -5.92 11.87
N ARG A 119 5.09 -7.08 11.97
CA ARG A 119 4.56 -8.34 11.40
C ARG A 119 3.22 -8.73 12.04
N MET A 120 3.07 -8.57 13.36
CA MET A 120 1.78 -8.83 14.03
C MET A 120 0.68 -7.88 13.55
N GLN A 121 0.99 -6.59 13.32
CA GLN A 121 0.02 -5.66 12.70
C GLN A 121 -0.41 -6.13 11.32
N GLN A 122 0.56 -6.57 10.52
CA GLN A 122 0.33 -7.07 9.18
C GLN A 122 -0.57 -8.32 9.17
N GLU A 123 -0.42 -9.22 10.14
CA GLU A 123 -1.29 -10.38 10.33
C GLU A 123 -2.74 -9.98 10.67
N VAL A 124 -2.92 -9.02 11.59
CA VAL A 124 -4.25 -8.46 11.92
C VAL A 124 -4.92 -7.84 10.69
N LEU A 125 -4.17 -7.03 9.94
CA LEU A 125 -4.65 -6.39 8.72
C LEU A 125 -5.00 -7.39 7.61
N ALA A 126 -4.20 -8.45 7.44
CA ALA A 126 -4.50 -9.51 6.48
C ALA A 126 -5.79 -10.25 6.83
N GLN A 127 -6.03 -10.50 8.12
CA GLN A 127 -7.27 -11.10 8.61
C GLN A 127 -8.48 -10.18 8.37
N TRP A 128 -8.32 -8.86 8.60
CA TRP A 128 -9.35 -7.86 8.28
C TRP A 128 -9.72 -7.87 6.78
N VAL A 129 -8.74 -7.91 5.86
CA VAL A 129 -9.03 -7.96 4.41
C VAL A 129 -9.82 -9.22 4.05
N LYS A 130 -9.52 -10.35 4.70
CA LYS A 130 -10.27 -11.60 4.50
C LYS A 130 -11.73 -11.45 4.90
N GLU A 131 -11.99 -10.86 6.07
CA GLU A 131 -13.34 -10.62 6.58
C GLU A 131 -14.13 -9.71 5.64
N GLN A 132 -13.51 -8.64 5.16
CA GLN A 132 -14.12 -7.73 4.18
C GLN A 132 -14.42 -8.41 2.84
N THR A 133 -13.56 -9.34 2.41
CA THR A 133 -13.79 -10.12 1.19
C THR A 133 -14.98 -11.09 1.34
N GLN A 134 -15.19 -11.63 2.54
CA GLN A 134 -16.29 -12.56 2.85
C GLN A 134 -17.62 -11.84 3.11
N ALA A 135 -17.56 -10.60 3.61
CA ALA A 135 -18.73 -9.79 3.93
C ALA A 135 -19.49 -9.29 2.68
N ILE A 136 -18.93 -9.42 1.47
CA ILE A 136 -19.59 -9.10 0.19
C ILE A 136 -20.62 -10.21 -0.11
N PRO A 137 -21.94 -10.00 0.10
CA PRO A 137 -22.95 -11.00 -0.21
C PRO A 137 -23.13 -11.01 -1.72
N GLY A 138 -22.55 -12.01 -2.40
CA GLY A 138 -22.61 -12.15 -3.86
C GLY A 138 -21.33 -12.64 -4.52
N ALA A 139 -20.21 -12.73 -3.80
CA ALA A 139 -18.96 -13.31 -4.31
C ALA A 139 -18.85 -14.84 -4.09
N ALA A 140 -19.98 -15.52 -3.80
CA ALA A 140 -20.03 -16.96 -3.97
C ALA A 140 -19.97 -17.25 -5.47
N HIS A 141 -18.86 -17.84 -5.89
CA HIS A 141 -18.41 -18.29 -7.23
C HIS A 141 -17.27 -17.44 -7.81
N GLY A 142 -16.07 -17.64 -7.24
CA GLY A 142 -14.86 -17.68 -8.06
C GLY A 142 -15.08 -18.67 -9.20
N GLY A 143 -15.41 -18.12 -10.37
CA GLY A 143 -15.82 -18.92 -11.52
C GLY A 143 -16.36 -18.14 -12.72
N THR A 144 -16.35 -16.81 -12.79
CA THR A 144 -16.84 -16.12 -14.00
C THR A 144 -16.25 -14.74 -14.26
N VAL A 145 -14.91 -14.64 -14.35
CA VAL A 145 -14.29 -13.63 -15.24
C VAL A 145 -13.26 -14.26 -16.18
N GLN A 146 -12.77 -15.47 -15.90
CA GLN A 146 -11.89 -16.23 -16.81
C GLN A 146 -12.66 -17.08 -17.87
N GLN A 147 -13.99 -16.96 -17.96
CA GLN A 147 -14.78 -17.71 -18.96
C GLN A 147 -15.84 -16.82 -19.63
N MET A 148 -15.40 -15.65 -20.11
CA MET A 148 -16.10 -14.92 -21.18
C MET A 148 -15.19 -14.65 -22.39
N MET A 149 -14.20 -15.54 -22.58
CA MET A 149 -13.31 -15.54 -23.75
C MET A 149 -13.08 -16.96 -24.27
N VAL A 150 -14.14 -17.68 -24.65
CA VAL A 150 -14.16 -18.66 -25.76
C VAL A 150 -15.62 -18.87 -26.10
N MET A 151 -16.14 -18.15 -27.11
CA MET A 151 -17.17 -18.61 -28.07
C MET A 151 -17.51 -17.43 -28.99
N SER A 152 -16.59 -17.13 -29.92
CA SER A 152 -16.93 -16.44 -31.17
C SER A 152 -16.18 -17.12 -32.31
N GLN A 153 -16.50 -18.39 -32.50
CA GLN A 153 -16.19 -19.12 -33.73
C GLN A 153 -17.38 -20.03 -34.04
N VAL A 154 -18.47 -19.42 -34.50
CA VAL A 154 -19.42 -20.09 -35.39
C VAL A 154 -19.50 -19.24 -36.65
N ARG A 155 -19.10 -19.90 -37.74
CA ARG A 155 -18.97 -19.49 -39.13
C ARG A 155 -20.11 -18.62 -39.64
N ASP A 156 -19.76 -17.47 -40.21
CA ASP A 156 -20.47 -16.91 -41.36
C ASP A 156 -19.81 -17.46 -42.63
N ASP A 157 -20.25 -18.64 -43.06
CA ASP A 157 -20.09 -19.10 -44.43
C ASP A 157 -21.48 -19.07 -45.10
N ALA A 158 -21.88 -17.92 -45.65
CA ALA A 158 -22.73 -17.82 -46.84
C ALA A 158 -23.14 -16.36 -47.11
N TRP A 159 -22.35 -15.64 -47.91
CA TRP A 159 -22.81 -14.94 -49.12
C TRP A 159 -21.63 -14.19 -49.76
N SER A 160 -21.21 -14.64 -50.93
CA SER A 160 -20.19 -13.99 -51.75
C SER A 160 -20.80 -12.83 -52.54
N ASP A 161 -20.14 -11.67 -52.53
CA ASP A 161 -20.27 -10.66 -53.59
C ASP A 161 -18.85 -10.29 -54.10
N PRO A 162 -18.50 -10.57 -55.37
CA PRO A 162 -17.10 -10.52 -55.84
C PRO A 162 -16.59 -9.14 -56.30
N ALA A 163 -17.18 -8.02 -55.90
CA ALA A 163 -16.91 -6.72 -56.56
C ALA A 163 -16.18 -5.63 -55.75
N THR A 164 -15.70 -5.87 -54.52
CA THR A 164 -15.10 -4.77 -53.72
C THR A 164 -13.91 -5.18 -52.85
N GLN A 165 -12.87 -5.76 -53.46
CA GLN A 165 -11.53 -5.80 -52.87
C GLN A 165 -10.54 -4.98 -53.70
N LYS A 166 -10.60 -3.66 -53.55
CA LYS A 166 -9.43 -2.81 -53.73
C LYS A 166 -9.40 -1.76 -52.63
N ASN A 167 -8.25 -1.70 -51.96
CA ASN A 167 -7.82 -0.74 -50.93
C ASN A 167 -8.52 -0.81 -49.58
N ALA A 168 -7.85 -1.44 -48.60
CA ALA A 168 -7.12 -0.70 -47.57
C ALA A 168 -6.54 -1.70 -46.54
N SER A 169 -5.25 -2.00 -46.65
CA SER A 169 -4.50 -2.65 -45.57
C SER A 169 -4.15 -1.59 -44.52
N ALA A 170 -4.90 -1.53 -43.43
CA ALA A 170 -4.48 -0.86 -42.20
C ALA A 170 -3.79 -1.90 -41.30
N PRO A 171 -2.70 -1.56 -40.60
CA PRO A 171 -1.98 -2.52 -39.78
C PRO A 171 -2.83 -2.89 -38.57
N GLN A 172 -3.28 -4.15 -38.49
CA GLN A 172 -3.86 -4.75 -37.31
C GLN A 172 -2.81 -4.79 -36.19
N ARG A 173 -2.64 -3.69 -35.45
CA ARG A 173 -2.13 -3.80 -34.07
C ARG A 173 -3.09 -4.74 -33.34
N SER A 174 -2.58 -5.89 -32.93
CA SER A 174 -3.37 -7.00 -32.40
C SER A 174 -4.31 -6.53 -31.27
N SER A 175 -5.62 -6.79 -31.42
CA SER A 175 -6.68 -6.47 -30.44
C SER A 175 -6.32 -6.88 -28.99
N VAL A 176 -5.59 -7.99 -28.84
CA VAL A 176 -5.08 -8.51 -27.56
C VAL A 176 -4.15 -7.50 -26.86
N ALA A 177 -3.20 -6.90 -27.57
CA ALA A 177 -2.27 -5.92 -26.99
C ALA A 177 -2.97 -4.64 -26.53
N LEU A 178 -4.05 -4.25 -27.20
CA LEU A 178 -4.88 -3.11 -26.78
C LEU A 178 -5.72 -3.43 -25.53
N ALA A 179 -6.23 -4.66 -25.41
CA ALA A 179 -6.94 -5.13 -24.23
C ALA A 179 -6.02 -5.20 -23.00
N ASP A 180 -4.81 -5.72 -23.16
CA ASP A 180 -3.79 -5.77 -22.09
C ASP A 180 -3.40 -4.35 -21.64
N THR A 181 -3.25 -3.43 -22.59
CA THR A 181 -2.97 -2.01 -22.28
C THR A 181 -4.11 -1.36 -21.51
N ALA A 182 -5.36 -1.61 -21.91
CA ALA A 182 -6.54 -1.08 -21.23
C ALA A 182 -6.69 -1.66 -19.82
N GLU A 183 -6.41 -2.95 -19.64
CA GLU A 183 -6.44 -3.61 -18.34
C GLU A 183 -5.36 -3.05 -17.40
N ASN A 184 -4.12 -2.92 -17.90
CA ASN A 184 -3.04 -2.32 -17.14
C ASN A 184 -3.37 -0.88 -16.72
N ALA A 185 -3.99 -0.10 -17.62
CA ALA A 185 -4.43 1.27 -17.31
C ALA A 185 -5.53 1.30 -16.23
N ARG A 186 -6.49 0.35 -16.27
CA ARG A 186 -7.51 0.21 -15.23
C ARG A 186 -6.90 -0.14 -13.87
N GLN A 187 -5.98 -1.09 -13.84
CA GLN A 187 -5.31 -1.50 -12.61
C GLN A 187 -4.48 -0.36 -12.00
N LEU A 188 -3.72 0.38 -12.83
CA LEU A 188 -3.02 1.56 -12.37
C LEU A 188 -3.99 2.60 -11.78
N ALA A 189 -5.10 2.89 -12.47
CA ALA A 189 -6.09 3.86 -11.98
C ALA A 189 -6.70 3.45 -10.62
N VAL A 190 -6.94 2.15 -10.41
CA VAL A 190 -7.41 1.62 -9.11
C VAL A 190 -6.38 1.84 -8.01
N LEU A 191 -5.10 1.57 -8.29
CA LEU A 191 -4.03 1.74 -7.30
C LEU A 191 -3.75 3.22 -6.99
N GLU A 192 -3.79 4.10 -7.99
CA GLU A 192 -3.70 5.56 -7.80
C GLU A 192 -4.85 6.09 -6.95
N GLN A 193 -6.10 5.69 -7.27
CA GLN A 193 -7.25 6.08 -6.46
C GLN A 193 -7.15 5.57 -5.02
N THR A 194 -6.57 4.38 -4.83
CA THR A 194 -6.30 3.82 -3.50
C THR A 194 -5.30 4.68 -2.74
N ALA A 195 -4.16 5.02 -3.35
CA ALA A 195 -3.15 5.88 -2.73
C ALA A 195 -3.71 7.26 -2.37
N VAL A 196 -4.50 7.88 -3.25
CA VAL A 196 -5.18 9.15 -2.97
C VAL A 196 -6.09 9.05 -1.74
N ARG A 197 -6.90 8.00 -1.63
CA ARG A 197 -7.81 7.82 -0.49
C ARG A 197 -7.06 7.56 0.81
N VAL A 198 -5.97 6.80 0.77
CA VAL A 198 -5.11 6.57 1.94
C VAL A 198 -4.47 7.88 2.39
N VAL A 199 -3.88 8.66 1.46
CA VAL A 199 -3.29 9.96 1.79
C VAL A 199 -4.34 10.89 2.41
N ALA A 200 -5.52 11.00 1.80
CA ALA A 200 -6.61 11.82 2.32
C ALA A 200 -7.07 11.42 3.74
N HIS A 201 -7.08 10.11 4.04
CA HIS A 201 -7.40 9.59 5.38
C HIS A 201 -6.42 10.07 6.45
N TYR A 202 -5.12 10.09 6.15
CA TYR A 202 -4.09 10.56 7.08
C TYR A 202 -4.01 12.09 7.13
N GLU A 203 -4.18 12.78 6.01
CA GLU A 203 -4.29 14.24 5.97
C GLU A 203 -5.45 14.74 6.83
N ALA A 204 -6.62 14.09 6.79
CA ALA A 204 -7.77 14.46 7.60
C ALA A 204 -7.55 14.31 9.11
N GLN A 205 -6.60 13.48 9.53
CA GLN A 205 -6.23 13.26 10.93
C GLN A 205 -5.00 14.06 11.36
N TYR A 206 -4.29 14.67 10.41
CA TYR A 206 -3.08 15.41 10.67
C TYR A 206 -3.42 16.79 11.25
N ASP A 207 -3.29 16.94 12.57
CA ASP A 207 -3.58 18.19 13.31
C ASP A 207 -2.36 19.15 13.37
N GLY A 208 -1.45 19.09 12.37
CA GLY A 208 -0.19 19.83 12.40
C GLY A 208 0.83 19.25 13.40
N PRO A 209 2.04 19.85 13.52
CA PRO A 209 3.07 19.31 14.38
C PRO A 209 2.73 19.50 15.86
N ALA A 210 2.23 18.44 16.50
CA ALA A 210 2.25 18.28 17.95
C ALA A 210 3.70 18.07 18.44
N TYR A 211 4.50 19.14 18.45
CA TYR A 211 5.78 19.19 19.18
C TYR A 211 5.70 20.30 20.23
N GLY A 212 5.05 19.98 21.35
CA GLY A 212 4.74 20.97 22.37
C GLY A 212 4.27 20.39 23.70
N GLN A 213 4.89 19.31 24.20
CA GLN A 213 4.83 19.02 25.64
C GLN A 213 6.17 18.51 26.17
N ALA A 214 6.70 19.31 27.11
CA ALA A 214 7.77 19.03 28.07
C ALA A 214 9.25 19.09 27.60
N ALA A 215 9.72 20.31 27.31
CA ALA A 215 11.06 20.71 27.73
C ALA A 215 10.93 21.90 28.70
N ILE A 216 11.13 21.63 29.99
CA ILE A 216 11.36 22.67 30.98
C ILE A 216 12.79 23.17 30.73
N VAL A 217 12.94 24.32 30.07
CA VAL A 217 14.20 25.09 30.11
C VAL A 217 13.85 26.57 30.14
N GLU A 218 14.18 27.20 31.26
CA GLU A 218 14.16 28.65 31.43
C GLU A 218 15.23 29.31 30.53
N GLY A 219 14.83 30.39 29.86
CA GLY A 219 15.74 31.48 29.48
C GLY A 219 16.32 31.45 28.06
N GLY A 220 16.03 32.51 27.30
CA GLY A 220 16.86 32.92 26.16
C GLY A 220 16.08 33.30 24.91
N ALA A 221 15.83 34.60 24.75
CA ALA A 221 15.27 35.17 23.52
C ALA A 221 16.23 34.99 22.33
N ALA A 222 15.74 34.37 21.26
CA ALA A 222 16.18 34.60 19.89
C ALA A 222 15.07 34.13 18.94
N GLY A 223 14.51 35.07 18.18
CA GLY A 223 13.50 34.77 17.16
C GLY A 223 14.09 33.86 16.08
N LEU A 224 13.38 32.78 15.79
CA LEU A 224 13.53 32.00 14.57
C LEU A 224 12.15 31.94 13.93
N ALA A 225 12.11 32.37 12.67
CA ALA A 225 10.93 32.34 11.83
C ALA A 225 10.30 30.94 11.88
N ALA A 226 9.01 30.90 12.20
CA ALA A 226 8.21 29.71 12.00
C ALA A 226 8.18 29.45 10.48
N ASP A 227 8.95 28.46 10.05
CA ASP A 227 8.80 27.90 8.71
C ASP A 227 7.46 27.18 8.71
N GLU A 228 6.47 27.80 8.08
CA GLU A 228 5.10 27.32 7.95
C GLU A 228 5.09 26.15 6.95
N HIS A 229 5.67 25.01 7.35
CA HIS A 229 5.64 23.78 6.57
C HIS A 229 4.32 23.05 6.86
N THR A 230 3.21 23.64 6.44
CA THR A 230 2.04 22.84 6.06
C THR A 230 2.56 21.83 5.03
N ALA A 231 2.46 20.54 5.32
CA ALA A 231 2.81 19.50 4.37
C ALA A 231 2.06 19.79 3.06
N ASP A 232 2.77 20.16 2.00
CA ASP A 232 2.15 20.42 0.70
C ASP A 232 1.44 19.12 0.28
N PRO A 233 0.09 19.12 0.15
CA PRO A 233 -0.66 17.90 -0.20
C PRO A 233 -0.16 17.24 -1.49
N TRP A 234 0.38 18.05 -2.40
CA TRP A 234 0.98 17.57 -3.65
C TRP A 234 2.24 16.75 -3.43
N VAL A 235 3.04 17.09 -2.43
CA VAL A 235 4.27 16.34 -2.11
C VAL A 235 3.88 14.95 -1.59
N ALA A 236 2.94 14.86 -0.65
CA ALA A 236 2.49 13.56 -0.14
C ALA A 236 1.97 12.64 -1.27
N LEU A 237 1.12 13.18 -2.15
CA LEU A 237 0.63 12.42 -3.31
C LEU A 237 1.74 12.00 -4.27
N GLN A 238 2.76 12.84 -4.49
CA GLN A 238 3.92 12.47 -5.31
C GLN A 238 4.69 11.29 -4.71
N HIS A 239 4.92 11.29 -3.40
CA HIS A 239 5.58 10.18 -2.71
C HIS A 239 4.72 8.90 -2.76
N ALA A 240 3.40 9.02 -2.57
CA ALA A 240 2.48 7.89 -2.67
C ALA A 240 2.43 7.30 -4.10
N HIS A 241 2.47 8.15 -5.13
CA HIS A 241 2.56 7.74 -6.54
C HIS A 241 3.80 6.88 -6.82
N GLN A 242 4.97 7.24 -6.26
CA GLN A 242 6.17 6.41 -6.42
C GLN A 242 6.01 5.02 -5.81
N VAL A 243 5.30 4.90 -4.68
CA VAL A 243 4.95 3.61 -4.08
C VAL A 243 3.98 2.83 -4.98
N VAL A 244 3.01 3.50 -5.61
CA VAL A 244 2.10 2.86 -6.58
C VAL A 244 2.85 2.30 -7.78
N LEU A 245 3.78 3.05 -8.37
CA LEU A 245 4.59 2.57 -9.50
C LEU A 245 5.41 1.33 -9.12
N ALA A 246 5.97 1.30 -7.92
CA ALA A 246 6.66 0.13 -7.39
C ALA A 246 5.72 -1.07 -7.22
N ALA A 247 4.51 -0.86 -6.69
CA ALA A 247 3.49 -1.90 -6.54
C ALA A 247 3.06 -2.48 -7.89
N VAL A 248 2.83 -1.63 -8.90
CA VAL A 248 2.52 -2.05 -10.27
C VAL A 248 3.63 -2.92 -10.85
N ALA A 249 4.90 -2.51 -10.66
CA ALA A 249 6.04 -3.29 -11.13
C ALA A 249 6.12 -4.67 -10.48
N VAL A 250 5.83 -4.76 -9.17
CA VAL A 250 5.77 -6.05 -8.45
C VAL A 250 4.65 -6.93 -8.99
N PHE A 251 3.43 -6.40 -9.18
CA PHE A 251 2.31 -7.16 -9.74
C PHE A 251 2.55 -7.62 -11.18
N ALA A 252 3.28 -6.85 -11.98
CA ALA A 252 3.63 -7.24 -13.35
C ALA A 252 4.70 -8.36 -13.40
N SER A 253 5.42 -8.58 -12.30
CA SER A 253 6.49 -9.58 -12.19
C SER A 253 6.10 -10.87 -11.48
N ALA A 254 4.88 -10.94 -10.92
CA ALA A 254 4.32 -12.08 -10.19
C ALA A 254 3.48 -12.98 -11.10
#